data_AF-W6Q8T9-F1
#
_entry.id   AF-W6Q8T9-F1
#
_cell.length_a   1.000
_cell.length_b   1.000
_cell.length_c   1.000
_cell.angle_alpha   90.00
_cell.angle_beta   90.00
_cell.angle_gamma   90.00
#
_symmetry.space_group_name_H-M   'P 1'
#
loop_
_entity.id
_entity.type
_entity.pdbx_description
1 polymer ?
#
loop_
_entity_poly.entity_id
_entity_poly.type
_entity_poly.pdbx_seq_one_letter_code
_entity_poly.pdbx_strand_id
1 'polypeptide(L)'
;MTKLFITGVTGYIGGDSLATLVANHPEFSYSALVRTTEKAEQVKAQYPFIRIVIGDLDDSALLERESAAADIVLHTADASDHVGAAKAIIAGLVAGHSKENPGYLLHTGGTGILSWEDSDKKEYGNRSEHVYDDWDGVDELLNLPDHAFHRNVDQLVLQAAAQHADVLKTALVCPPTIYGKGRGPVNQRSRQVYVLANVTLRLKKGPIIGAGQSLWNNVHVNDLSDVYALLVDAAIAGRTDDGLWGPKAYYLTENGEHCWGELAKATAEAATKLGYLPEAKTEVLDPVIAKQYGGFESLSWGMNSRGRSQRARKILGWNPSRPSLVDELPEIVRGEWERLQNAS
;
A
#
# COMPACT_ATOMS: atom_id res chain seq x y z
N MET A 1 9.43 27.04 -1.29
CA MET A 1 8.42 26.24 -0.56
C MET A 1 8.11 25.05 -1.42
N THR A 2 8.34 23.84 -0.91
CA THR A 2 8.10 22.59 -1.65
C THR A 2 6.61 22.41 -1.88
N LYS A 3 6.25 22.01 -3.10
CA LYS A 3 4.87 21.71 -3.50
C LYS A 3 4.70 20.20 -3.61
N LEU A 4 3.76 19.65 -2.85
CA LEU A 4 3.43 18.24 -2.88
C LEU A 4 2.01 18.03 -3.41
N PHE A 5 1.89 17.30 -4.51
CA PHE A 5 0.60 16.84 -5.01
C PHE A 5 0.37 15.38 -4.59
N ILE A 6 -0.76 15.10 -3.96
CA ILE A 6 -1.09 13.76 -3.46
C ILE A 6 -2.42 13.29 -4.03
N THR A 7 -2.43 12.06 -4.57
CA THR A 7 -3.68 11.35 -4.85
C THR A 7 -3.97 10.37 -3.74
N GLY A 8 -5.26 10.17 -3.43
CA GLY A 8 -5.66 9.11 -2.49
C GLY A 8 -5.66 9.49 -1.02
N VAL A 9 -5.69 10.80 -0.69
CA VAL A 9 -5.78 11.30 0.70
C VAL A 9 -7.02 10.82 1.46
N THR A 10 -8.05 10.37 0.75
CA THR A 10 -9.27 9.80 1.33
C THR A 10 -9.18 8.28 1.49
N GLY A 11 -8.13 7.67 0.94
CA GLY A 11 -7.79 6.26 1.08
C GLY A 11 -6.93 6.00 2.33
N TYR A 12 -6.65 4.73 2.56
CA TYR A 12 -5.96 4.27 3.76
C TYR A 12 -4.49 4.67 3.80
N ILE A 13 -3.73 4.36 2.74
CA ILE A 13 -2.30 4.70 2.63
C ILE A 13 -2.14 6.22 2.50
N GLY A 14 -2.67 6.83 1.43
CA GLY A 14 -2.48 8.27 1.18
C GLY A 14 -3.00 9.17 2.30
N GLY A 15 -4.07 8.78 3.00
CA GLY A 15 -4.56 9.52 4.16
C GLY A 15 -3.60 9.49 5.35
N ASP A 16 -2.99 8.33 5.64
CA ASP A 16 -2.01 8.21 6.73
C ASP A 16 -0.64 8.81 6.36
N SER A 17 -0.22 8.67 5.10
CA SER A 17 0.96 9.34 4.57
C SER A 17 0.80 10.86 4.65
N LEU A 18 -0.37 11.42 4.30
CA LEU A 18 -0.64 12.84 4.45
C LEU A 18 -0.51 13.30 5.91
N ALA A 19 -1.06 12.53 6.86
CA ALA A 19 -0.97 12.85 8.28
C ALA A 19 0.48 12.92 8.76
N THR A 20 1.33 12.01 8.30
CA THR A 20 2.77 11.97 8.61
C THR A 20 3.51 13.14 7.96
N LEU A 21 3.26 13.39 6.68
CA LEU A 21 3.91 14.47 5.92
C LEU A 21 3.56 15.85 6.47
N VAL A 22 2.28 16.11 6.78
CA VAL A 22 1.85 17.39 7.38
C VAL A 22 2.49 17.61 8.75
N ALA A 23 2.66 16.54 9.55
CA ALA A 23 3.29 16.65 10.85
C ALA A 23 4.79 16.98 10.74
N ASN A 24 5.49 16.39 9.76
CA ASN A 24 6.93 16.56 9.56
C ASN A 24 7.27 17.83 8.77
N HIS A 25 6.42 18.21 7.82
CA HIS A 25 6.61 19.31 6.88
C HIS A 25 5.37 20.21 6.80
N PRO A 26 4.97 20.88 7.89
CA PRO A 26 3.84 21.82 7.87
C PRO A 26 4.08 23.03 6.96
N GLU A 27 5.33 23.31 6.59
CA GLU A 27 5.74 24.40 5.71
C GLU A 27 5.51 24.15 4.23
N PHE A 28 5.15 22.93 3.82
CA PHE A 28 4.91 22.61 2.41
C PHE A 28 3.56 23.14 1.91
N SER A 29 3.48 23.35 0.59
CA SER A 29 2.21 23.60 -0.09
C SER A 29 1.62 22.28 -0.58
N TYR A 30 0.57 21.80 0.09
CA TYR A 30 -0.11 20.56 -0.26
C TYR A 30 -1.30 20.81 -1.20
N SER A 31 -1.39 19.96 -2.22
CA SER A 31 -2.61 19.80 -3.00
C SER A 31 -3.05 18.36 -3.07
N ALA A 32 -4.36 18.13 -2.96
CA ALA A 32 -4.91 16.79 -2.88
C ALA A 32 -6.03 16.57 -3.90
N LEU A 33 -5.91 15.51 -4.68
CA LEU A 33 -6.98 15.06 -5.57
C LEU A 33 -8.10 14.41 -4.75
N VAL A 34 -9.31 14.93 -4.87
CA VAL A 34 -10.50 14.42 -4.18
C VAL A 34 -11.68 14.36 -5.14
N ARG A 35 -12.34 13.19 -5.23
CA ARG A 35 -13.41 12.93 -6.19
C ARG A 35 -14.70 13.70 -5.97
N THR A 36 -15.05 14.01 -4.72
CA THR A 36 -16.35 14.59 -4.39
C THR A 36 -16.21 15.71 -3.36
N THR A 37 -17.16 16.65 -3.39
CA THR A 37 -17.19 17.80 -2.47
C THR A 37 -17.35 17.35 -1.02
N GLU A 38 -18.14 16.32 -0.74
CA GLU A 38 -18.38 15.82 0.63
C GLU A 38 -17.09 15.26 1.24
N LYS A 39 -16.29 14.56 0.43
CA LYS A 39 -14.97 14.08 0.87
C LYS A 39 -13.98 15.23 1.02
N ALA A 40 -14.08 16.25 0.17
CA ALA A 40 -13.24 17.44 0.28
C ALA A 40 -13.50 18.21 1.57
N GLU A 41 -14.76 18.27 2.02
CA GLU A 41 -15.13 18.85 3.31
C GLU A 41 -14.50 18.08 4.47
N GLN A 42 -14.53 16.73 4.44
CA GLN A 42 -13.87 15.91 5.46
C GLN A 42 -12.35 16.14 5.51
N VAL A 43 -11.70 16.23 4.35
CA VAL A 43 -10.25 16.56 4.28
C VAL A 43 -9.99 17.96 4.85
N LYS A 44 -10.79 18.96 4.47
CA LYS A 44 -10.64 20.34 4.95
C LYS A 44 -10.94 20.52 6.44
N ALA A 45 -11.83 19.70 7.00
CA ALA A 45 -12.14 19.73 8.42
C ALA A 45 -10.91 19.40 9.28
N GLN A 46 -10.05 18.51 8.80
CA GLN A 46 -8.79 18.16 9.47
C GLN A 46 -7.61 19.01 9.00
N TYR A 47 -7.58 19.38 7.71
CA TYR A 47 -6.46 20.09 7.08
C TYR A 47 -6.95 21.28 6.24
N PRO A 48 -7.36 22.40 6.87
CA PRO A 48 -8.01 23.52 6.18
C PRO A 48 -7.11 24.27 5.19
N PHE A 49 -5.79 24.12 5.31
CA PHE A 49 -4.79 24.76 4.45
C PHE A 49 -4.48 23.97 3.17
N ILE A 50 -4.95 22.72 3.03
CA ILE A 50 -4.71 21.92 1.82
C ILE A 50 -5.56 22.44 0.67
N ARG A 51 -4.93 22.68 -0.49
CA ARG A 51 -5.65 23.00 -1.72
C ARG A 51 -6.30 21.73 -2.27
N ILE A 52 -7.63 21.70 -2.27
CA ILE A 52 -8.39 20.61 -2.87
C ILE A 52 -8.41 20.78 -4.39
N VAL A 53 -8.07 19.70 -5.08
CA VAL A 53 -8.26 19.52 -6.52
C VAL A 53 -9.42 18.57 -6.72
N ILE A 54 -10.58 19.09 -7.14
CA ILE A 54 -11.74 18.26 -7.42
C ILE A 54 -11.58 17.61 -8.79
N GLY A 55 -11.59 16.28 -8.82
CA GLY A 55 -11.39 15.48 -10.03
C GLY A 55 -11.18 14.00 -9.69
N ASP A 56 -11.03 13.17 -10.72
CA ASP A 56 -10.76 11.74 -10.59
C ASP A 56 -9.51 11.33 -11.38
N LEU A 57 -9.26 10.02 -11.45
CA LEU A 57 -8.08 9.46 -12.08
C LEU A 57 -8.17 9.39 -13.61
N ASP A 58 -9.37 9.57 -14.17
CA ASP A 58 -9.60 9.58 -15.61
C ASP A 58 -9.39 10.98 -16.22
N ASP A 59 -9.39 12.04 -15.40
CA ASP A 59 -9.05 13.41 -15.81
C ASP A 59 -7.53 13.60 -16.02
N SER A 60 -7.05 13.07 -17.14
CA SER A 60 -5.63 13.09 -17.50
C SER A 60 -5.07 14.52 -17.61
N ALA A 61 -5.84 15.47 -18.16
CA ALA A 61 -5.39 16.85 -18.32
C ALA A 61 -5.21 17.55 -16.97
N LEU A 62 -6.08 17.27 -16.00
CA LEU A 62 -5.93 17.74 -14.63
C LEU A 62 -4.71 17.10 -13.97
N LEU A 63 -4.55 15.77 -14.05
CA LEU A 63 -3.41 15.07 -13.46
C LEU A 63 -2.07 15.56 -14.02
N GLU A 64 -1.96 15.77 -15.33
CA GLU A 64 -0.77 16.33 -15.99
C GLU A 64 -0.46 17.73 -15.45
N ARG A 65 -1.45 18.61 -15.41
CA ARG A 65 -1.28 20.00 -14.93
C ARG A 65 -0.82 20.06 -13.47
N GLU A 66 -1.48 19.32 -12.59
CA GLU A 66 -1.13 19.34 -11.16
C GLU A 66 0.24 18.70 -10.90
N SER A 67 0.59 17.66 -11.66
CA SER A 67 1.89 16.99 -11.55
C SER A 67 3.02 17.87 -12.10
N ALA A 68 2.81 18.57 -13.21
CA ALA A 68 3.79 19.52 -13.76
C ALA A 68 4.07 20.72 -12.84
N ALA A 69 3.15 21.04 -11.92
CA ALA A 69 3.27 22.16 -11.01
C ALA A 69 3.86 21.78 -9.63
N ALA A 70 4.00 20.49 -9.34
CA ALA A 70 4.41 19.97 -8.03
C ALA A 70 5.86 19.47 -8.06
N ASP A 71 6.62 19.73 -7.01
CA ASP A 71 7.98 19.22 -6.89
C ASP A 71 7.98 17.70 -6.61
N ILE A 72 6.98 17.25 -5.86
CA ILE A 72 6.80 15.85 -5.47
C ILE A 72 5.35 15.42 -5.72
N VAL A 73 5.16 14.29 -6.38
CA VAL A 73 3.86 13.61 -6.50
C VAL A 73 3.87 12.32 -5.68
N LEU A 74 2.98 12.24 -4.70
CA LEU A 74 2.69 11.00 -3.97
C LEU A 74 1.40 10.37 -4.54
N HIS A 75 1.57 9.31 -5.32
CA HIS A 75 0.46 8.62 -5.98
C HIS A 75 0.08 7.35 -5.23
N THR A 76 -1.07 7.37 -4.55
CA THR A 76 -1.59 6.20 -3.80
C THR A 76 -3.03 5.81 -4.17
N ALA A 77 -3.72 6.61 -5.00
CA ALA A 77 -5.08 6.29 -5.43
C ALA A 77 -5.04 5.33 -6.61
N ASP A 78 -5.45 4.07 -6.36
CA ASP A 78 -5.51 3.01 -7.39
C ASP A 78 -4.21 2.89 -8.20
N ALA A 79 -3.09 3.22 -7.54
CA ALA A 79 -1.84 3.54 -8.21
C ALA A 79 -1.28 2.33 -8.98
N SER A 80 -1.37 1.14 -8.39
CA SER A 80 -0.92 -0.12 -8.99
C SER A 80 -1.74 -0.60 -10.19
N ASP A 81 -2.93 -0.05 -10.41
CA ASP A 81 -3.90 -0.61 -11.37
C ASP A 81 -4.41 0.42 -12.39
N HIS A 82 -4.23 1.73 -12.14
CA HIS A 82 -4.76 2.79 -12.97
C HIS A 82 -3.75 3.34 -13.99
N VAL A 83 -3.60 2.65 -15.12
CA VAL A 83 -2.66 3.00 -16.21
C VAL A 83 -2.78 4.45 -16.71
N GLY A 84 -4.01 4.98 -16.87
CA GLY A 84 -4.24 6.34 -17.39
C GLY A 84 -3.61 7.40 -16.50
N ALA A 85 -3.98 7.41 -15.22
CA ALA A 85 -3.39 8.26 -14.19
C ALA A 85 -1.86 8.15 -14.09
N ALA A 86 -1.30 6.94 -14.11
CA ALA A 86 0.16 6.78 -14.06
C ALA A 86 0.85 7.50 -15.24
N LYS A 87 0.33 7.32 -16.46
CA LYS A 87 0.83 8.01 -17.66
C LYS A 87 0.70 9.52 -17.56
N ALA A 88 -0.46 10.03 -17.13
CA ALA A 88 -0.72 11.46 -17.00
C ALA A 88 0.20 12.12 -15.96
N ILE A 89 0.39 11.48 -14.81
CA ILE A 89 1.30 11.97 -13.75
C ILE A 89 2.75 12.01 -14.24
N ILE A 90 3.21 10.94 -14.89
CA ILE A 90 4.56 10.87 -15.48
C ILE A 90 4.73 11.97 -16.53
N ALA A 91 3.77 12.13 -17.45
CA ALA A 91 3.82 13.15 -18.50
C ALA A 91 3.88 14.57 -17.92
N GLY A 92 3.08 14.86 -16.89
CA GLY A 92 3.11 16.14 -16.18
C GLY A 92 4.48 16.41 -15.55
N LEU A 93 5.02 15.46 -14.78
CA LEU A 93 6.34 15.61 -14.16
C LEU A 93 7.45 15.79 -15.19
N VAL A 94 7.44 15.03 -16.29
CA VAL A 94 8.46 15.17 -17.35
C VAL A 94 8.36 16.53 -18.05
N ALA A 95 7.15 17.04 -18.29
CA ALA A 95 6.94 18.32 -18.96
C ALA A 95 7.22 19.55 -18.07
N GLY A 96 6.99 19.45 -16.77
CA GLY A 96 7.10 20.56 -15.82
C GLY A 96 8.51 20.77 -15.24
N HIS A 97 9.41 19.81 -15.41
CA HIS A 97 10.69 19.76 -14.71
C HIS A 97 11.90 19.80 -15.65
N SER A 98 13.08 20.02 -15.07
CA SER A 98 14.35 19.99 -15.80
C SER A 98 15.41 19.21 -15.02
N LYS A 99 16.59 19.06 -15.61
CA LYS A 99 17.72 18.41 -14.94
C LYS A 99 18.16 19.14 -13.68
N GLU A 100 18.06 20.46 -13.67
CA GLU A 100 18.42 21.33 -12.55
C GLU A 100 17.34 21.36 -11.46
N ASN A 101 16.09 21.05 -11.83
CA ASN A 101 14.95 20.97 -10.92
C ASN A 101 14.09 19.75 -11.24
N PRO A 102 14.55 18.53 -10.88
CA PRO A 102 13.85 17.31 -11.24
C PRO A 102 12.54 17.16 -10.45
N GLY A 103 11.58 16.47 -11.04
CA GLY A 103 10.32 16.10 -10.40
C GLY A 103 10.43 14.72 -9.74
N TYR A 104 9.79 14.55 -8.60
CA TYR A 104 9.82 13.30 -7.84
C TYR A 104 8.47 12.58 -7.86
N LEU A 105 8.46 11.31 -8.27
CA LEU A 105 7.30 10.44 -8.24
C LEU A 105 7.48 9.35 -7.20
N LEU A 106 6.69 9.42 -6.12
CA LEU A 106 6.53 8.35 -5.15
C LEU A 106 5.27 7.56 -5.53
N HIS A 107 5.47 6.46 -6.26
CA HIS A 107 4.39 5.65 -6.80
C HIS A 107 4.14 4.44 -5.91
N THR A 108 2.89 4.21 -5.52
CA THR A 108 2.51 3.04 -4.73
C THR A 108 2.19 1.87 -5.65
N GLY A 109 2.99 0.81 -5.59
CA GLY A 109 2.67 -0.50 -6.18
C GLY A 109 2.04 -1.42 -5.12
N GLY A 110 2.33 -2.72 -5.19
CA GLY A 110 1.89 -3.66 -4.16
C GLY A 110 2.50 -5.05 -4.34
N THR A 111 2.77 -5.77 -3.25
CA THR A 111 3.40 -7.10 -3.33
C THR A 111 2.43 -8.20 -3.80
N GLY A 112 1.18 -7.87 -4.11
CA GLY A 112 0.26 -8.80 -4.79
C GLY A 112 0.85 -9.32 -6.11
N ILE A 113 1.74 -8.57 -6.76
CA ILE A 113 2.49 -9.01 -7.94
C ILE A 113 3.32 -10.27 -7.69
N LEU A 114 3.78 -10.50 -6.46
CA LEU A 114 4.63 -11.64 -6.09
C LEU A 114 3.86 -12.97 -6.00
N SER A 115 2.53 -12.93 -6.08
CA SER A 115 1.67 -14.13 -6.03
C SER A 115 1.39 -14.74 -7.41
N TRP A 116 2.12 -14.32 -8.45
CA TRP A 116 1.89 -14.77 -9.83
C TRP A 116 2.07 -16.29 -9.98
N GLU A 117 3.04 -16.90 -9.30
CA GLU A 117 3.26 -18.35 -9.40
C GLU A 117 2.06 -19.17 -8.91
N ASP A 118 1.45 -18.76 -7.80
CA ASP A 118 0.28 -19.44 -7.25
C ASP A 118 -0.93 -19.27 -8.18
N SER A 119 -1.06 -18.10 -8.84
CA SER A 119 -2.07 -17.88 -9.88
C SER A 119 -1.88 -18.83 -11.06
N ASP A 120 -0.65 -18.98 -11.54
CA ASP A 120 -0.32 -19.80 -12.71
C ASP A 120 -0.52 -21.30 -12.43
N LYS A 121 -0.08 -21.75 -11.25
CA LYS A 121 -0.21 -23.13 -10.80
C LYS A 121 -1.64 -23.46 -10.37
N LYS A 122 -2.45 -22.45 -10.02
CA LYS A 122 -3.77 -22.58 -9.39
C LYS A 122 -3.72 -23.39 -8.09
N GLU A 123 -2.62 -23.24 -7.36
CA GLU A 123 -2.39 -23.88 -6.07
C GLU A 123 -2.60 -22.86 -4.96
N TYR A 124 -3.43 -23.22 -3.97
CA TYR A 124 -3.78 -22.32 -2.89
C TYR A 124 -3.64 -22.98 -1.53
N GLY A 125 -3.07 -22.26 -0.56
CA GLY A 125 -2.89 -22.72 0.81
C GLY A 125 -1.59 -23.48 1.05
N ASN A 126 -0.76 -23.71 0.03
CA ASN A 126 0.55 -24.33 0.17
C ASN A 126 1.62 -23.28 0.46
N ARG A 127 2.67 -23.70 1.19
CA ARG A 127 3.82 -22.86 1.48
C ARG A 127 4.76 -22.76 0.29
N SER A 128 5.23 -21.56 0.00
CA SER A 128 6.37 -21.32 -0.90
C SER A 128 7.62 -20.93 -0.11
N GLU A 129 8.77 -21.51 -0.49
CA GLU A 129 10.08 -21.11 0.05
C GLU A 129 10.71 -19.95 -0.72
N HIS A 130 10.13 -19.55 -1.85
CA HIS A 130 10.66 -18.46 -2.68
C HIS A 130 10.44 -17.10 -2.00
N VAL A 131 11.50 -16.28 -1.95
CA VAL A 131 11.50 -14.95 -1.32
C VAL A 131 12.20 -13.97 -2.25
N TYR A 132 11.47 -12.97 -2.70
CA TYR A 132 12.01 -11.86 -3.50
C TYR A 132 12.81 -10.89 -2.63
N ASP A 133 13.72 -10.12 -3.22
CA ASP A 133 14.54 -9.15 -2.49
C ASP A 133 14.71 -7.84 -3.28
N ASP A 134 14.55 -6.70 -2.63
CA ASP A 134 14.60 -5.38 -3.28
C ASP A 134 15.99 -4.75 -3.37
N TRP A 135 17.03 -5.49 -2.99
CA TRP A 135 18.42 -5.04 -2.94
C TRP A 135 19.33 -5.88 -3.84
N ASP A 136 19.88 -6.97 -3.31
CA ASP A 136 20.78 -7.85 -4.06
C ASP A 136 20.02 -8.64 -5.14
N GLY A 137 18.73 -8.92 -4.90
CA GLY A 137 17.84 -9.64 -5.81
C GLY A 137 16.94 -8.76 -6.68
N VAL A 138 17.17 -7.44 -6.72
CA VAL A 138 16.22 -6.49 -7.35
C VAL A 138 15.94 -6.81 -8.82
N ASP A 139 16.91 -7.37 -9.54
CA ASP A 139 16.74 -7.72 -10.95
C ASP A 139 15.58 -8.71 -11.18
N GLU A 140 15.27 -9.58 -10.21
CA GLU A 140 14.11 -10.49 -10.31
C GLU A 140 12.78 -9.70 -10.28
N LEU A 141 12.66 -8.74 -9.36
CA LEU A 141 11.48 -7.85 -9.26
C LEU A 141 11.30 -7.02 -10.54
N LEU A 142 12.41 -6.58 -11.14
CA LEU A 142 12.40 -5.80 -12.37
C LEU A 142 12.00 -6.63 -13.60
N ASN A 143 12.06 -7.96 -13.53
CA ASN A 143 11.80 -8.88 -14.64
C ASN A 143 10.65 -9.87 -14.37
N LEU A 144 9.72 -9.53 -13.48
CA LEU A 144 8.51 -10.31 -13.24
C LEU A 144 7.66 -10.48 -14.53
N PRO A 145 6.90 -11.59 -14.67
CA PRO A 145 6.10 -11.87 -15.87
C PRO A 145 5.08 -10.77 -16.19
N ASP A 146 4.87 -10.47 -17.48
CA ASP A 146 3.98 -9.39 -17.94
C ASP A 146 2.52 -9.56 -17.47
N HIS A 147 2.07 -10.81 -17.28
CA HIS A 147 0.72 -11.12 -16.80
C HIS A 147 0.58 -11.07 -15.27
N ALA A 148 1.68 -10.87 -14.54
CA ALA A 148 1.62 -10.73 -13.09
C ALA A 148 0.77 -9.52 -12.71
N PHE A 149 0.05 -9.65 -11.59
CA PHE A 149 -0.86 -8.61 -11.10
C PHE A 149 -0.11 -7.28 -10.89
N HIS A 150 -0.71 -6.13 -11.23
CA HIS A 150 -0.08 -4.80 -11.21
C HIS A 150 1.08 -4.54 -12.20
N ARG A 151 1.60 -5.58 -12.89
CA ARG A 151 2.84 -5.46 -13.68
C ARG A 151 2.76 -4.40 -14.77
N ASN A 152 1.59 -4.25 -15.38
CA ASN A 152 1.32 -3.25 -16.41
C ASN A 152 1.61 -1.81 -15.96
N VAL A 153 1.35 -1.46 -14.69
CA VAL A 153 1.65 -0.12 -14.18
C VAL A 153 3.09 -0.03 -13.66
N ASP A 154 3.57 -1.04 -12.93
CA ASP A 154 4.96 -1.11 -12.47
C ASP A 154 5.94 -0.89 -13.65
N GLN A 155 5.72 -1.57 -14.77
CA GLN A 155 6.53 -1.42 -15.98
C GLN A 155 6.54 0.01 -16.52
N LEU A 156 5.40 0.70 -16.53
CA LEU A 156 5.32 2.08 -17.01
C LEU A 156 6.17 3.02 -16.13
N VAL A 157 6.09 2.87 -14.82
CA VAL A 157 6.87 3.67 -13.86
C VAL A 157 8.36 3.39 -14.02
N LEU A 158 8.76 2.12 -14.08
CA LEU A 158 10.15 1.70 -14.25
C LEU A 158 10.75 2.14 -15.59
N GLN A 159 9.97 2.06 -16.67
CA GLN A 159 10.40 2.53 -18.00
C GLN A 159 10.57 4.05 -18.03
N ALA A 160 9.62 4.80 -17.49
CA ALA A 160 9.72 6.26 -17.41
C ALA A 160 10.93 6.69 -16.57
N ALA A 161 11.20 5.98 -15.48
CA ALA A 161 12.36 6.19 -14.63
C ALA A 161 13.70 6.03 -15.39
N ALA A 162 13.77 5.08 -16.32
CA ALA A 162 14.96 4.87 -17.15
C ALA A 162 15.05 5.90 -18.29
N GLN A 163 13.92 6.20 -18.95
CA GLN A 163 13.88 7.09 -20.12
C GLN A 163 14.10 8.57 -19.77
N HIS A 164 13.69 8.99 -18.58
CA HIS A 164 13.71 10.38 -18.14
C HIS A 164 14.56 10.58 -16.88
N ALA A 165 15.58 9.75 -16.66
CA ALA A 165 16.34 9.69 -15.41
C ALA A 165 17.00 11.02 -14.98
N ASP A 166 17.24 11.95 -15.91
CA ASP A 166 17.79 13.27 -15.63
C ASP A 166 16.74 14.26 -15.10
N VAL A 167 15.46 14.11 -15.47
CA VAL A 167 14.36 15.02 -15.12
C VAL A 167 13.38 14.42 -14.11
N LEU A 168 13.19 13.10 -14.12
CA LEU A 168 12.22 12.37 -13.29
C LEU A 168 12.96 11.43 -12.32
N LYS A 169 12.69 11.60 -11.03
CA LYS A 169 13.17 10.71 -9.97
C LYS A 169 12.00 9.88 -9.45
N THR A 170 12.04 8.57 -9.64
CA THR A 170 10.97 7.67 -9.23
C THR A 170 11.37 6.82 -8.04
N ALA A 171 10.42 6.53 -7.16
CA ALA A 171 10.47 5.43 -6.21
C ALA A 171 9.16 4.63 -6.33
N LEU A 172 9.27 3.33 -6.61
CA LEU A 172 8.16 2.39 -6.67
C LEU A 172 8.08 1.68 -5.32
N VAL A 173 7.08 2.05 -4.51
CA VAL A 173 6.89 1.55 -3.15
C VAL A 173 5.82 0.47 -3.14
N CYS A 174 6.23 -0.77 -2.86
CA CYS A 174 5.37 -1.96 -2.92
C CYS A 174 5.12 -2.49 -1.49
N PRO A 175 4.04 -2.04 -0.84
CA PRO A 175 3.66 -2.56 0.47
C PRO A 175 3.03 -3.95 0.38
N PRO A 176 3.24 -4.80 1.41
CA PRO A 176 2.59 -6.09 1.52
C PRO A 176 1.24 -5.95 2.23
N THR A 177 0.85 -6.92 3.07
CA THR A 177 -0.35 -6.75 3.90
C THR A 177 -0.18 -5.59 4.88
N ILE A 178 -0.96 -4.54 4.67
CA ILE A 178 -0.92 -3.34 5.50
C ILE A 178 -1.95 -3.46 6.64
N TYR A 179 -1.59 -3.10 7.87
CA TYR A 179 -2.48 -3.15 9.03
C TYR A 179 -2.29 -1.97 9.99
N GLY A 180 -3.12 -1.93 11.04
CA GLY A 180 -3.14 -0.86 12.04
C GLY A 180 -4.13 0.25 11.72
N LYS A 181 -4.52 1.03 12.73
CA LYS A 181 -5.47 2.13 12.53
C LYS A 181 -4.79 3.32 11.82
N GLY A 182 -5.33 3.71 10.67
CA GLY A 182 -4.84 4.88 9.93
C GLY A 182 -5.25 6.21 10.58
N ARG A 183 -4.52 7.28 10.29
CA ARG A 183 -4.71 8.65 10.81
C ARG A 183 -5.33 9.61 9.80
N GLY A 184 -5.62 9.11 8.60
CA GLY A 184 -6.20 9.90 7.51
C GLY A 184 -7.64 10.37 7.78
N PRO A 185 -8.13 11.34 7.01
CA PRO A 185 -9.39 12.04 7.27
C PRO A 185 -10.66 11.22 6.95
N VAL A 186 -10.55 10.15 6.15
CA VAL A 186 -11.72 9.39 5.67
C VAL A 186 -11.58 7.90 5.96
N ASN A 187 -10.82 7.15 5.15
CA ASN A 187 -10.64 5.71 5.40
C ASN A 187 -9.45 5.45 6.32
N GLN A 188 -9.71 4.91 7.51
CA GLN A 188 -8.69 4.52 8.49
C GLN A 188 -8.56 2.99 8.63
N ARG A 189 -9.25 2.23 7.77
CA ARG A 189 -9.37 0.78 7.82
C ARG A 189 -8.65 0.13 6.63
N SER A 190 -7.86 -0.90 6.90
CA SER A 190 -7.25 -1.73 5.85
C SER A 190 -8.24 -2.73 5.26
N ARG A 191 -7.75 -3.67 4.43
CA ARG A 191 -8.53 -4.66 3.69
C ARG A 191 -8.26 -6.08 4.17
N GLN A 192 -7.14 -6.70 3.81
CA GLN A 192 -6.97 -8.16 3.89
C GLN A 192 -7.26 -8.75 5.29
N VAL A 193 -6.53 -8.32 6.32
CA VAL A 193 -6.71 -8.85 7.69
C VAL A 193 -8.04 -8.40 8.32
N TYR A 194 -8.52 -7.22 7.97
CA TYR A 194 -9.80 -6.71 8.48
C TYR A 194 -10.97 -7.48 7.88
N VAL A 195 -10.89 -7.87 6.61
CA VAL A 195 -11.85 -8.77 5.98
C VAL A 195 -11.75 -10.18 6.57
N LEU A 196 -10.54 -10.68 6.85
CA LEU A 196 -10.36 -11.95 7.58
C LEU A 196 -11.06 -11.93 8.95
N ALA A 197 -10.87 -10.86 9.72
CA ALA A 197 -11.54 -10.66 11.02
C ALA A 197 -13.06 -10.57 10.86
N ASN A 198 -13.57 -9.82 9.88
CA ASN A 198 -14.99 -9.75 9.58
C ASN A 198 -15.60 -11.13 9.26
N VAL A 199 -14.95 -11.91 8.38
CA VAL A 199 -15.39 -13.26 8.03
C VAL A 199 -15.32 -14.18 9.24
N THR A 200 -14.27 -14.07 10.06
CA THR A 200 -14.12 -14.83 11.30
C THR A 200 -15.28 -14.59 12.25
N LEU A 201 -15.68 -13.34 12.45
CA LEU A 201 -16.81 -12.97 13.32
C LEU A 201 -18.15 -13.47 12.75
N ARG A 202 -18.38 -13.32 11.43
CA ARG A 202 -19.63 -13.75 10.77
C ARG A 202 -19.81 -15.26 10.76
N LEU A 203 -18.73 -16.01 10.50
CA LEU A 203 -18.75 -17.47 10.45
C LEU A 203 -18.52 -18.11 11.83
N LYS A 204 -18.10 -17.31 12.81
CA LYS A 204 -17.68 -17.76 14.15
C LYS A 204 -16.51 -18.75 14.11
N LYS A 205 -15.68 -18.68 13.07
CA LYS A 205 -14.52 -19.55 12.82
C LYS A 205 -13.50 -18.82 11.96
N GLY A 206 -12.21 -18.99 12.24
CA GLY A 206 -11.12 -18.49 11.40
C GLY A 206 -11.05 -19.25 10.07
N PRO A 207 -11.25 -18.60 8.92
CA PRO A 207 -11.26 -19.29 7.63
C PRO A 207 -9.83 -19.63 7.17
N ILE A 208 -9.65 -20.84 6.65
CA ILE A 208 -8.38 -21.34 6.10
C ILE A 208 -8.60 -21.73 4.63
N ILE A 209 -7.67 -21.36 3.75
CA ILE A 209 -7.65 -21.84 2.36
C ILE A 209 -6.62 -22.97 2.22
N GLY A 210 -7.04 -24.08 1.60
CA GLY A 210 -6.15 -25.23 1.37
C GLY A 210 -5.52 -25.74 2.66
N ALA A 211 -4.19 -25.93 2.65
CA ALA A 211 -3.44 -26.34 3.84
C ALA A 211 -3.20 -25.19 4.84
N GLY A 212 -3.54 -23.94 4.48
CA GLY A 212 -3.36 -22.76 5.34
C GLY A 212 -1.93 -22.31 5.55
N GLN A 213 -0.98 -22.79 4.74
CA GLN A 213 0.47 -22.58 4.93
C GLN A 213 1.04 -21.45 4.06
N SER A 214 0.20 -20.73 3.33
CA SER A 214 0.63 -19.60 2.51
C SER A 214 1.17 -18.46 3.36
N LEU A 215 2.26 -17.85 2.91
CA LEU A 215 3.02 -16.83 3.66
C LEU A 215 2.95 -15.46 2.99
N TRP A 216 2.71 -14.42 3.79
CA TRP A 216 2.77 -13.02 3.36
C TRP A 216 3.60 -12.19 4.30
N ASN A 217 4.32 -11.20 3.76
CA ASN A 217 4.83 -10.12 4.58
C ASN A 217 3.71 -9.19 5.08
N ASN A 218 4.01 -8.41 6.12
CA ASN A 218 3.11 -7.39 6.62
C ASN A 218 3.86 -6.12 7.07
N VAL A 219 3.13 -5.01 7.14
CA VAL A 219 3.63 -3.73 7.62
C VAL A 219 2.52 -2.91 8.27
N HIS A 220 2.85 -2.24 9.37
CA HIS A 220 1.92 -1.29 9.99
C HIS A 220 1.84 -0.02 9.12
N VAL A 221 0.65 0.53 8.90
CA VAL A 221 0.44 1.70 8.01
C VAL A 221 1.31 2.91 8.39
N ASN A 222 1.48 3.18 9.69
CA ASN A 222 2.38 4.24 10.15
C ASN A 222 3.86 3.99 9.78
N ASP A 223 4.36 2.76 9.87
CA ASP A 223 5.73 2.44 9.45
C ASP A 223 5.89 2.59 7.92
N LEU A 224 4.85 2.26 7.15
CA LEU A 224 4.81 2.50 5.71
C LEU A 224 4.82 4.00 5.39
N SER A 225 4.03 4.81 6.11
CA SER A 225 4.03 6.27 5.99
C SER A 225 5.40 6.88 6.30
N ASP A 226 6.15 6.30 7.25
CA ASP A 226 7.52 6.71 7.56
C ASP A 226 8.46 6.51 6.35
N VAL A 227 8.26 5.48 5.50
CA VAL A 227 9.03 5.31 4.24
C VAL A 227 8.76 6.45 3.26
N TYR A 228 7.50 6.83 3.07
CA TYR A 228 7.16 7.95 2.20
C TYR A 228 7.74 9.28 2.72
N ALA A 229 7.70 9.50 4.03
CA ALA A 229 8.31 10.68 4.65
C ALA A 229 9.83 10.71 4.40
N LEU A 230 10.53 9.59 4.60
CA LEU A 230 11.97 9.49 4.35
C LEU A 230 12.33 9.71 2.87
N LEU A 231 11.50 9.24 1.94
CA LEU A 231 11.67 9.52 0.51
C LEU A 231 11.47 11.00 0.21
N VAL A 232 10.46 11.65 0.81
CA VAL A 232 10.24 13.10 0.70
C VAL A 232 11.43 13.88 1.26
N ASP A 233 11.94 13.51 2.44
CA ASP A 233 13.15 14.09 3.04
C ASP A 233 14.36 13.97 2.10
N ALA A 234 14.52 12.79 1.48
CA ALA A 234 15.61 12.58 0.53
C ALA A 234 15.46 13.43 -0.74
N ALA A 235 14.24 13.64 -1.22
CA ALA A 235 13.95 14.49 -2.38
C ALA A 235 14.28 15.96 -2.10
N ILE A 236 13.82 16.51 -0.98
CA ILE A 236 14.09 17.92 -0.62
C ILE A 236 15.57 18.18 -0.29
N ALA A 237 16.28 17.16 0.21
CA ALA A 237 17.72 17.21 0.43
C ALA A 237 18.51 17.08 -0.88
N GLY A 238 17.87 16.80 -2.02
CA GLY A 238 18.52 16.60 -3.31
C GLY A 238 19.44 15.39 -3.34
N ARG A 239 19.13 14.34 -2.56
CA ARG A 239 19.96 13.13 -2.47
C ARG A 239 19.98 12.38 -3.80
N THR A 240 21.16 11.89 -4.17
CA THR A 240 21.42 11.17 -5.43
C THR A 240 22.12 9.83 -5.21
N ASP A 241 21.94 9.22 -4.03
CA ASP A 241 22.53 7.92 -3.70
C ASP A 241 22.14 6.86 -4.75
N ASP A 242 23.08 5.94 -5.03
CA ASP A 242 22.83 4.88 -6.00
C ASP A 242 21.63 4.01 -5.58
N GLY A 243 20.69 3.83 -6.50
CA GLY A 243 19.47 3.06 -6.28
C GLY A 243 18.42 3.73 -5.35
N LEU A 244 18.63 4.97 -4.88
CA LEU A 244 17.60 5.73 -4.17
C LEU A 244 16.43 6.10 -5.11
N TRP A 245 16.78 6.51 -6.34
CA TRP A 245 15.84 6.92 -7.37
C TRP A 245 16.07 6.13 -8.67
N GLY A 246 15.04 6.04 -9.49
CA GLY A 246 15.15 5.55 -10.86
C GLY A 246 14.74 4.08 -11.04
N PRO A 247 15.23 3.39 -12.08
CA PRO A 247 14.68 2.09 -12.49
C PRO A 247 15.00 0.94 -11.53
N LYS A 248 15.91 1.13 -10.57
CA LYS A 248 16.20 0.15 -9.50
C LYS A 248 15.56 0.52 -8.16
N ALA A 249 14.85 1.65 -8.09
CA ALA A 249 14.23 2.16 -6.89
C ALA A 249 12.90 1.44 -6.59
N TYR A 250 12.96 0.11 -6.53
CA TYR A 250 11.89 -0.77 -6.09
C TYR A 250 12.03 -0.94 -4.57
N TYR A 251 11.01 -0.56 -3.81
CA TYR A 251 11.01 -0.60 -2.36
C TYR A 251 9.93 -1.57 -1.88
N LEU A 252 10.35 -2.76 -1.49
CA LEU A 252 9.51 -3.59 -0.64
C LEU A 252 9.47 -2.94 0.74
N THR A 253 8.34 -3.02 1.44
CA THR A 253 8.16 -2.32 2.73
C THR A 253 7.53 -3.26 3.74
N GLU A 254 8.29 -4.25 4.19
CA GLU A 254 7.85 -5.19 5.23
C GLU A 254 8.55 -4.95 6.56
N ASN A 255 7.86 -5.30 7.64
CA ASN A 255 8.39 -5.39 9.00
C ASN A 255 7.84 -6.63 9.72
N GLY A 256 7.76 -7.75 9.02
CA GLY A 256 7.14 -8.96 9.53
C GLY A 256 6.65 -9.90 8.43
N GLU A 257 6.44 -11.16 8.81
CA GLU A 257 5.87 -12.22 7.98
C GLU A 257 4.81 -12.97 8.78
N HIS A 258 3.78 -13.46 8.10
CA HIS A 258 2.70 -14.24 8.69
C HIS A 258 2.29 -15.41 7.80
N CYS A 259 1.85 -16.48 8.44
CA CYS A 259 1.16 -17.60 7.82
C CYS A 259 -0.35 -17.36 7.92
N TRP A 260 -1.08 -17.45 6.79
CA TRP A 260 -2.51 -17.14 6.77
C TRP A 260 -3.35 -18.04 7.67
N GLY A 261 -3.05 -19.35 7.74
CA GLY A 261 -3.76 -20.28 8.63
C GLY A 261 -3.54 -19.96 10.10
N GLU A 262 -2.31 -19.62 10.49
CA GLU A 262 -1.99 -19.20 11.86
C GLU A 262 -2.61 -17.83 12.19
N LEU A 263 -2.64 -16.89 11.23
CA LEU A 263 -3.31 -15.61 11.41
C LEU A 263 -4.82 -15.79 11.59
N ALA A 264 -5.47 -16.66 10.81
CA ALA A 264 -6.88 -16.99 10.95
C ALA A 264 -7.19 -17.59 12.32
N LYS A 265 -6.34 -18.49 12.81
CA LYS A 265 -6.43 -19.05 14.16
C LYS A 265 -6.27 -17.96 15.23
N ALA A 266 -5.22 -17.14 15.15
CA ALA A 266 -4.98 -16.05 16.08
C ALA A 266 -6.13 -15.03 16.10
N THR A 267 -6.76 -14.78 14.96
CA THR A 267 -7.94 -13.91 14.82
C THR A 267 -9.15 -14.49 15.57
N ALA A 268 -9.42 -15.80 15.42
CA ALA A 268 -10.49 -16.48 16.15
C ALA A 268 -10.23 -16.52 17.67
N GLU A 269 -8.97 -16.71 18.08
CA GLU A 269 -8.54 -16.65 19.48
C GLU A 269 -8.74 -15.24 20.07
N ALA A 270 -8.36 -14.19 19.34
CA ALA A 270 -8.59 -12.80 19.77
C ALA A 270 -10.09 -12.51 19.94
N ALA A 271 -10.93 -12.93 18.98
CA ALA A 271 -12.38 -12.76 19.07
C ALA A 271 -13.00 -13.52 20.25
N THR A 272 -12.48 -14.70 20.58
CA THR A 272 -12.92 -15.49 21.74
C THR A 272 -12.52 -14.83 23.06
N LYS A 273 -11.26 -14.36 23.16
CA LYS A 273 -10.76 -13.64 24.35
C LYS A 273 -11.54 -12.35 24.62
N LEU A 274 -12.02 -11.67 23.57
CA LEU A 274 -12.89 -10.50 23.66
C LEU A 274 -14.36 -10.83 23.96
N GLY A 275 -14.73 -12.11 23.99
CA GLY A 275 -16.09 -12.57 24.27
C GLY A 275 -17.06 -12.49 23.08
N TYR A 276 -16.56 -12.26 21.86
CA TYR A 276 -17.40 -12.17 20.66
C TYR A 276 -17.71 -13.54 20.06
N LEU A 277 -16.85 -14.53 20.30
CA LEU A 277 -17.05 -15.94 19.94
C LEU A 277 -17.06 -16.83 21.19
N PRO A 278 -17.84 -17.91 21.21
CA PRO A 278 -17.86 -18.85 22.33
C PRO A 278 -16.58 -19.69 22.42
N GLU A 279 -15.90 -19.93 21.30
CA GLU A 279 -14.70 -20.76 21.21
C GLU A 279 -13.87 -20.36 19.99
N ALA A 280 -12.55 -20.56 20.09
CA ALA A 280 -11.64 -20.34 18.99
C ALA A 280 -11.58 -21.59 18.10
N LYS A 281 -12.20 -21.53 16.93
CA LYS A 281 -12.18 -22.58 15.91
C LYS A 281 -11.69 -22.06 14.59
N THR A 282 -11.09 -22.94 13.80
CA THR A 282 -10.76 -22.71 12.40
C THR A 282 -11.47 -23.71 11.51
N GLU A 283 -11.65 -23.36 10.24
CA GLU A 283 -12.27 -24.23 9.25
C GLU A 283 -11.64 -24.01 7.88
N VAL A 284 -11.33 -25.10 7.19
CA VAL A 284 -10.96 -25.03 5.77
C VAL A 284 -12.21 -24.67 4.98
N LEU A 285 -12.16 -23.56 4.26
CA LEU A 285 -13.23 -23.11 3.39
C LEU A 285 -12.94 -23.45 1.94
N ASP A 286 -14.00 -23.84 1.24
CA ASP A 286 -13.98 -23.86 -0.22
C ASP A 286 -13.73 -22.42 -0.74
N PRO A 287 -12.88 -22.23 -1.77
CA PRO A 287 -12.57 -20.90 -2.31
C PRO A 287 -13.79 -20.10 -2.77
N VAL A 288 -14.86 -20.75 -3.27
CA VAL A 288 -16.10 -20.08 -3.66
C VAL A 288 -16.81 -19.50 -2.44
N ILE A 289 -16.88 -20.27 -1.35
CA ILE A 289 -17.44 -19.82 -0.08
C ILE A 289 -16.59 -18.69 0.49
N ALA A 290 -15.26 -18.84 0.51
CA ALA A 290 -14.36 -17.80 0.99
C ALA A 290 -14.56 -16.49 0.20
N LYS A 291 -14.73 -16.55 -1.13
CA LYS A 291 -15.03 -15.39 -1.98
C LYS A 291 -16.41 -14.79 -1.70
N GLN A 292 -17.42 -15.59 -1.38
CA GLN A 292 -18.75 -15.09 -1.02
C GLN A 292 -18.70 -14.21 0.24
N TYR A 293 -17.86 -14.57 1.22
CA TYR A 293 -17.76 -13.83 2.48
C TYR A 293 -16.70 -12.72 2.45
N GLY A 294 -15.53 -13.01 1.89
CA GLY A 294 -14.34 -12.17 1.93
C GLY A 294 -13.98 -11.50 0.60
N GLY A 295 -14.79 -11.64 -0.45
CA GLY A 295 -14.57 -10.97 -1.72
C GLY A 295 -13.22 -11.29 -2.35
N PHE A 296 -12.64 -10.29 -3.03
CA PHE A 296 -11.34 -10.41 -3.69
C PHE A 296 -10.20 -10.68 -2.68
N GLU A 297 -10.30 -10.10 -1.49
CA GLU A 297 -9.31 -10.20 -0.43
C GLU A 297 -9.08 -11.65 0.02
N SER A 298 -10.12 -12.49 -0.07
CA SER A 298 -10.02 -13.92 0.27
C SER A 298 -9.01 -14.72 -0.58
N LEU A 299 -8.70 -14.26 -1.80
CA LEU A 299 -7.69 -14.89 -2.64
C LEU A 299 -6.31 -14.84 -1.98
N SER A 300 -5.99 -13.71 -1.33
CA SER A 300 -4.69 -13.54 -0.68
C SER A 300 -4.43 -14.55 0.42
N TRP A 301 -5.48 -15.10 1.06
CA TRP A 301 -5.37 -16.06 2.16
C TRP A 301 -4.82 -17.43 1.73
N GLY A 302 -4.85 -17.71 0.43
CA GLY A 302 -4.33 -18.94 -0.14
C GLY A 302 -3.08 -18.74 -1.00
N MET A 303 -2.54 -17.53 -1.09
CA MET A 303 -1.41 -17.24 -1.97
C MET A 303 -0.21 -16.74 -1.18
N ASN A 304 0.98 -16.83 -1.74
CA ASN A 304 2.24 -16.44 -1.16
C ASN A 304 2.68 -15.09 -1.73
N SER A 305 3.18 -14.21 -0.88
CA SER A 305 3.77 -12.92 -1.25
C SER A 305 4.88 -12.59 -0.27
N ARG A 306 6.08 -13.04 -0.61
CA ARG A 306 7.24 -12.99 0.27
C ARG A 306 8.33 -12.15 -0.37
N GLY A 307 8.56 -10.98 0.21
CA GLY A 307 9.59 -10.05 -0.20
C GLY A 307 10.43 -9.62 1.00
N ARG A 308 11.73 -9.43 0.82
CA ARG A 308 12.62 -8.89 1.85
C ARG A 308 12.89 -7.42 1.56
N SER A 309 12.60 -6.58 2.56
CA SER A 309 12.80 -5.13 2.45
C SER A 309 14.17 -4.75 2.98
N GLN A 310 15.14 -4.60 2.09
CA GLN A 310 16.51 -4.17 2.42
C GLN A 310 16.78 -2.73 1.99
N ARG A 311 16.23 -2.29 0.85
CA ARG A 311 16.54 -0.98 0.25
C ARG A 311 16.20 0.19 1.16
N ALA A 312 14.96 0.25 1.66
CA ALA A 312 14.54 1.31 2.57
C ALA A 312 15.41 1.36 3.84
N ARG A 313 15.74 0.21 4.41
CA ARG A 313 16.58 0.11 5.61
C ARG A 313 18.00 0.61 5.35
N LYS A 314 18.62 0.22 4.24
CA LYS A 314 20.01 0.56 3.90
C LYS A 314 20.20 1.99 3.42
N ILE A 315 19.32 2.47 2.54
CA ILE A 315 19.46 3.79 1.90
C ILE A 315 18.84 4.90 2.76
N LEU A 316 17.64 4.66 3.30
CA LEU A 316 16.87 5.68 4.01
C LEU A 316 17.06 5.62 5.53
N GLY A 317 17.70 4.57 6.05
CA GLY A 317 17.76 4.32 7.50
C GLY A 317 16.38 3.98 8.09
N TRP A 318 15.45 3.48 7.27
CA TRP A 318 14.12 3.12 7.74
C TRP A 318 14.21 2.05 8.83
N ASN A 319 13.67 2.36 10.01
CA ASN A 319 13.70 1.49 11.19
C ASN A 319 12.28 1.35 11.76
N PRO A 320 11.45 0.50 11.13
CA PRO A 320 10.05 0.34 11.51
C PRO A 320 9.92 -0.26 12.92
N SER A 321 8.98 0.26 13.70
CA SER A 321 8.91 -0.01 15.14
C SER A 321 7.49 -0.14 15.69
N ARG A 322 6.47 -0.10 14.85
CA ARG A 322 5.09 -0.26 15.33
C ARG A 322 4.82 -1.71 15.78
N PRO A 323 3.75 -1.93 16.57
CA PRO A 323 3.40 -3.27 17.04
C PRO A 323 3.23 -4.27 15.91
N SER A 324 3.46 -5.56 16.21
CA SER A 324 3.31 -6.61 15.21
C SER A 324 1.84 -6.80 14.80
N LEU A 325 1.60 -7.43 13.65
CA LEU A 325 0.25 -7.71 13.17
C LEU A 325 -0.57 -8.52 14.19
N VAL A 326 0.06 -9.48 14.87
CA VAL A 326 -0.62 -10.33 15.86
C VAL A 326 -1.00 -9.52 17.11
N ASP A 327 -0.15 -8.58 17.52
CA ASP A 327 -0.43 -7.71 18.68
C ASP A 327 -1.58 -6.73 18.40
N GLU A 328 -1.80 -6.35 17.14
CA GLU A 328 -2.90 -5.48 16.70
C GLU A 328 -4.26 -6.22 16.53
N LEU A 329 -4.27 -7.56 16.48
CA LEU A 329 -5.50 -8.33 16.25
C LEU A 329 -6.65 -8.00 17.22
N PRO A 330 -6.44 -7.79 18.54
CA PRO A 330 -7.54 -7.42 19.43
C PRO A 330 -8.25 -6.13 19.02
N GLU A 331 -7.50 -5.11 18.58
CA GLU A 331 -8.07 -3.84 18.12
C GLU A 331 -8.76 -3.99 16.76
N ILE A 332 -8.16 -4.74 15.84
CA ILE A 332 -8.76 -5.05 14.53
C ILE A 332 -10.10 -5.78 14.72
N VAL A 333 -10.11 -6.83 15.54
CA VAL A 333 -11.31 -7.64 15.80
C VAL A 333 -12.39 -6.83 16.50
N ARG A 334 -12.03 -6.00 17.49
CA ARG A 334 -12.98 -5.09 18.15
C ARG A 334 -13.62 -4.13 17.16
N GLY A 335 -12.82 -3.48 16.33
CA GLY A 335 -13.32 -2.55 15.31
C GLY A 335 -14.26 -3.23 14.31
N GLU A 336 -13.95 -4.45 13.87
CA GLU A 336 -14.84 -5.20 12.98
C GLU A 336 -16.13 -5.67 13.67
N TRP A 337 -16.07 -6.02 14.95
CA TRP A 337 -17.25 -6.35 15.73
C TRP A 337 -18.20 -5.16 15.86
N GLU A 338 -17.69 -3.99 16.26
CA GLU A 338 -18.48 -2.76 16.39
C GLU A 338 -19.16 -2.39 15.06
N ARG A 339 -18.44 -2.52 13.94
CA ARG A 339 -18.99 -2.30 12.60
C ARG A 339 -20.13 -3.25 12.26
N LEU A 340 -20.04 -4.52 12.65
CA LEU A 340 -21.11 -5.50 12.44
C LEU A 340 -22.35 -5.15 13.27
N GLN A 341 -22.19 -4.67 14.50
CA GLN A 341 -23.33 -4.25 15.34
C GLN A 341 -24.04 -3.02 14.75
N ASN A 342 -23.29 -2.08 14.18
CA ASN A 342 -23.85 -0.84 13.61
C ASN A 342 -24.43 -1.00 12.20
N ALA A 343 -24.21 -2.13 11.54
CA ALA A 343 -24.78 -2.45 10.23
C ALA A 343 -26.15 -3.16 10.33
N SER A 344 -26.61 -3.44 11.54
CA SER A 344 -27.83 -4.21 11.85
C SER A 344 -29.08 -3.34 11.98
#